data_AF-A0A962E2R4-F1
#
_entry.id   AF-A0A962E2R4-F1
#
_cell.length_a   1.000
_cell.length_b   1.000
_cell.length_c   1.000
_cell.angle_alpha   90.00
_cell.angle_beta   90.00
_cell.angle_gamma   90.00
#
_symmetry.space_group_name_H-M   'P 1'
#
loop_
_entity.id
_entity.type
_entity.pdbx_description
1 polymer ?
#
loop_
_entity_poly.entity_id
_entity_poly.type
_entity_poly.pdbx_seq_one_letter_code
_entity_poly.pdbx_strand_id
1 'polypeptide(L)' 'MDHQSNAYRQVWQRSIDDPEGFWADAAEAISWDRRWDRVLDDSDAPSYRWFSGARLNTCYNALDR' A
#
# COMPACT_ATOMS: atom_id res chain seq x y z
N MET A 1 22.00 12.82 -18.83
CA MET A 1 20.83 13.11 -17.97
C MET A 1 19.77 12.09 -18.37
N ASP A 2 19.59 10.99 -17.63
CA ASP A 2 18.53 9.97 -17.87
C ASP A 2 18.28 9.06 -16.64
N HIS A 3 18.49 9.57 -15.42
CA HIS A 3 18.32 8.75 -14.22
C HIS A 3 16.84 8.56 -13.80
N GLN A 4 15.95 9.50 -14.12
CA GLN A 4 14.54 9.45 -13.70
C GLN A 4 13.74 8.35 -14.41
N SER A 5 13.99 8.14 -15.71
CA SER A 5 13.25 7.17 -16.54
C SER A 5 13.50 5.71 -16.11
N ASN A 6 14.69 5.42 -15.58
CA ASN A 6 15.04 4.08 -15.12
C ASN A 6 14.50 3.79 -13.71
N ALA A 7 14.68 4.73 -12.76
CA ALA A 7 14.15 4.59 -11.40
C ALA A 7 12.62 4.48 -11.38
N TYR A 8 11.91 5.34 -12.14
CA TYR A 8 10.46 5.25 -12.27
C TYR A 8 10.02 3.89 -12.82
N ARG A 9 10.67 3.40 -13.88
CA ARG A 9 10.34 2.11 -14.49
C ARG A 9 10.51 0.96 -13.51
N GLN A 10 11.56 0.98 -12.69
CA GLN A 10 11.80 -0.06 -11.67
C GLN A 10 10.71 -0.05 -10.59
N VAL A 11 10.34 1.13 -10.08
CA VAL A 11 9.27 1.28 -9.09
C VAL A 11 7.93 0.84 -9.66
N TRP A 12 7.61 1.26 -10.89
CA TRP A 12 6.40 0.85 -11.59
C TRP A 12 6.37 -0.67 -11.81
N GLN A 13 7.47 -1.26 -12.30
CA GLN A 13 7.56 -2.70 -12.53
C GLN A 13 7.30 -3.48 -11.24
N ARG A 14 7.89 -3.05 -10.13
CA ARG A 14 7.63 -3.66 -8.81
C ARG A 14 6.16 -3.58 -8.41
N SER A 15 5.50 -2.45 -8.63
CA SER A 15 4.07 -2.28 -8.29
C SER A 15 3.14 -3.25 -9.04
N ILE A 16 3.57 -3.74 -10.21
CA ILE A 16 2.83 -4.69 -11.03
C ILE A 16 3.21 -6.14 -10.68
N ASP A 17 4.50 -6.43 -10.51
CA ASP A 17 4.99 -7.80 -10.28
C ASP A 17 4.74 -8.28 -8.83
N ASP A 18 4.74 -7.37 -7.87
CA ASP A 18 4.50 -7.64 -6.44
C ASP A 18 3.62 -6.53 -5.82
N PRO A 19 2.32 -6.49 -6.17
CA PRO A 19 1.43 -5.44 -5.70
C PRO A 19 1.24 -5.47 -4.18
N GLU A 20 1.15 -6.64 -3.57
CA GLU A 20 0.97 -6.76 -2.12
C GLU A 20 2.21 -6.28 -1.35
N GLY A 21 3.42 -6.72 -1.73
CA GLY A 21 4.65 -6.25 -1.08
C GLY A 21 4.91 -4.76 -1.33
N PHE A 22 4.65 -4.29 -2.56
CA PHE A 22 4.77 -2.88 -2.90
C PHE A 22 3.87 -1.99 -2.03
N TRP A 23 2.58 -2.34 -1.92
CA TRP A 23 1.62 -1.57 -1.15
C TRP A 23 1.76 -1.77 0.35
N ALA A 24 2.24 -2.94 0.83
CA ALA A 24 2.61 -3.15 2.22
C ALA A 24 3.70 -2.17 2.66
N ASP A 25 4.79 -2.08 1.89
CA ASP A 25 5.91 -1.19 2.20
C ASP A 25 5.48 0.29 2.23
N ALA A 26 4.66 0.69 1.25
CA ALA A 26 4.12 2.05 1.22
C ALA A 26 3.23 2.34 2.44
N ALA A 27 2.44 1.35 2.88
CA ALA A 27 1.52 1.47 4.01
C ALA A 27 2.24 1.57 5.37
N GLU A 28 3.52 1.22 5.47
CA GLU A 28 4.34 1.48 6.66
C GLU A 28 4.56 2.97 6.93
N ALA A 29 4.33 3.83 5.95
CA ALA A 29 4.51 5.27 6.09
C ALA A 29 3.37 5.95 6.87
N ILE A 30 2.30 5.24 7.22
CA ILE A 30 1.17 5.77 7.98
C ILE A 30 0.98 5.00 9.30
N SER A 31 0.35 5.66 10.26
CA SER A 31 0.07 5.13 11.59
C SER A 31 -1.20 4.28 11.59
N TRP A 32 -1.09 3.07 12.12
CA TRP A 32 -2.20 2.11 12.24
C TRP A 32 -2.53 1.85 13.71
N ASP A 33 -3.81 1.92 14.05
CA ASP A 33 -4.29 1.44 15.35
C ASP A 33 -4.25 -0.09 15.42
N ARG A 34 -4.48 -0.76 14.28
CA ARG A 34 -4.30 -2.19 14.06
C ARG A 34 -3.80 -2.40 12.63
N ARG A 35 -2.66 -3.08 12.47
CA ARG A 35 -2.17 -3.49 11.14
C ARG A 35 -3.17 -4.41 10.44
N TRP A 36 -3.16 -4.37 9.12
CA TRP A 36 -3.98 -5.24 8.26
C TRP A 36 -3.67 -6.73 8.48
N ASP A 37 -4.66 -7.58 8.19
CA ASP A 37 -4.50 -9.03 8.10
C ASP A 37 -4.09 -9.46 6.68
N ARG A 38 -4.58 -8.76 5.65
CA ARG A 38 -4.18 -8.93 4.23
C ARG A 38 -4.07 -7.58 3.52
N VAL A 39 -3.11 -7.47 2.61
CA VAL A 39 -2.91 -6.24 1.83
C VAL A 39 -3.94 -6.18 0.70
N LEU A 40 -4.04 -7.23 -0.11
CA LEU A 40 -5.06 -7.38 -1.12
C LEU A 40 -5.90 -8.63 -0.83
N ASP A 41 -7.20 -8.46 -0.71
CA ASP A 41 -8.16 -9.55 -0.63
C ASP A 41 -9.00 -9.56 -1.92
N ASP A 42 -8.69 -10.52 -2.78
CA ASP A 42 -9.31 -10.79 -4.08
C ASP A 42 -10.27 -11.99 -4.06
N SER A 43 -10.52 -12.56 -2.87
CA SER A 43 -11.33 -13.78 -2.71
C SER A 43 -12.80 -13.62 -3.14
N ASP A 44 -13.28 -12.38 -3.25
CA ASP A 44 -14.64 -12.00 -3.69
C ASP A 44 -14.61 -11.14 -4.95
N ALA A 45 -13.65 -11.36 -5.85
CA ALA A 45 -13.56 -10.63 -7.12
C ALA A 45 -14.90 -10.63 -7.89
N PRO A 46 -15.37 -9.48 -8.42
CA PRO A 46 -14.65 -8.23 -8.62
C PRO A 46 -14.70 -7.24 -7.42
N SER A 47 -15.22 -7.65 -6.27
CA SER A 47 -15.27 -6.84 -5.05
C SER A 47 -13.96 -6.92 -4.26
N TYR A 48 -12.94 -6.20 -4.74
CA TYR A 48 -11.63 -6.19 -4.09
C TYR A 48 -11.64 -5.40 -2.78
N ARG A 49 -10.88 -5.86 -1.78
CA ARG A 49 -10.62 -5.11 -0.54
C ARG A 49 -9.13 -4.93 -0.33
N TRP A 50 -8.75 -3.72 0.09
CA TRP A 50 -7.38 -3.39 0.45
C TRP A 50 -7.25 -3.22 1.96
N PHE A 51 -6.15 -3.72 2.54
CA PHE A 51 -5.81 -3.63 3.95
C PHE A 51 -6.92 -4.17 4.86
N SER A 52 -7.49 -5.33 4.51
CA SER A 52 -8.60 -5.91 5.25
C SER A 52 -8.19 -6.25 6.69
N GLY A 53 -9.10 -6.01 7.63
CA GLY A 53 -8.83 -6.14 9.08
C GLY A 53 -8.07 -4.97 9.70
N ALA A 54 -7.54 -4.04 8.91
CA ALA A 54 -6.83 -2.90 9.46
C ALA A 54 -7.76 -1.89 10.15
N ARG A 55 -7.20 -1.12 11.08
CA ARG A 55 -7.88 0.01 11.71
C ARG A 55 -6.93 1.18 11.80
N LEU A 56 -7.41 2.36 11.44
CA LEU A 56 -6.68 3.62 11.57
C LEU A 56 -7.65 4.76 11.85
N ASN A 57 -7.09 5.91 12.24
CA ASN A 57 -7.77 7.18 12.23
C ASN A 57 -7.13 8.10 11.15
N THR A 58 -7.93 8.56 10.20
CA THR A 58 -7.44 9.40 9.10
C THR A 58 -7.02 10.78 9.59
N CYS A 59 -7.78 11.40 10.50
CA CYS A 59 -7.42 12.68 11.09
C CYS A 59 -6.08 12.57 11.83
N TYR A 60 -5.89 11.51 12.63
CA TYR A 60 -4.63 11.28 13.33
C TYR A 60 -3.43 11.26 12.38
N ASN A 61 -3.56 10.56 11.25
CA ASN A 61 -2.50 10.50 10.24
C ASN A 61 -2.23 11.82 9.51
N ALA A 62 -3.25 12.67 9.38
CA ALA A 62 -3.17 13.90 8.60
C ALA A 62 -2.87 15.15 9.43
N LEU A 63 -3.25 15.16 10.72
CA LEU A 63 -3.24 16.35 11.57
C LEU A 63 -2.48 16.14 12.89
N ASP A 64 -2.63 14.99 13.55
CA ASP A 64 -2.15 14.80 14.92
C ASP A 64 -0.75 14.18 15.03
N ARG A 65 -0.31 13.36 14.05
CA ARG A 65 0.93 12.58 14.13
C ARG A 65 2.22 13.39 14.15
#